data_AF-A0A3E4W3M5-F1
#
_entry.id   AF-A0A3E4W3M5-F1
#
_cell.length_a   1.000
_cell.length_b   1.000
_cell.length_c   1.000
_cell.angle_alpha   90.00
_cell.angle_beta   90.00
_cell.angle_gamma   90.00
#
_symmetry.space_group_name_H-M   'P 1'
#
loop_
_entity.id
_entity.type
_entity.pdbx_description
1 polymer ?
#
loop_
_entity_poly.entity_id
_entity_poly.type
_entity_poly.pdbx_seq_one_letter_code
_entity_poly.pdbx_strand_id
1 'polypeptide(L)'
;MIPDFNDFHIAIGFTVGYGTPVSVEELITYIIKSFDIEYESEAIRTDQERTRVYECIIRHMLEIMAAINEVEISPDGKYVTMNKKGAKNIENHDEEIGKRLQIIFRKNAHKRPAEE
;
A
#
# COMPACT_ATOMS: atom_id res chain seq x y z
N MET A 1 -4.89 -16.14 -8.44
CA MET A 1 -3.77 -15.24 -8.78
C MET A 1 -2.96 -15.08 -7.51
N ILE A 2 -1.65 -15.26 -7.60
CA ILE A 2 -0.72 -15.15 -6.46
C ILE A 2 -0.41 -13.65 -6.28
N PRO A 3 -0.46 -13.10 -5.06
CA PRO A 3 -0.01 -11.73 -4.80
C PRO A 3 1.44 -11.51 -5.27
N ASP A 4 1.75 -10.32 -5.77
CA ASP A 4 3.08 -9.98 -6.28
C ASP A 4 3.51 -8.56 -5.85
N PHE A 5 4.71 -8.15 -6.27
CA PHE A 5 5.31 -6.88 -5.86
C PHE A 5 4.46 -5.64 -6.21
N ASN A 6 3.62 -5.72 -7.24
CA ASN A 6 2.74 -4.64 -7.64
C ASN A 6 1.60 -4.40 -6.62
N ASP A 7 1.29 -5.39 -5.78
CA ASP A 7 0.29 -5.23 -4.73
C ASP A 7 0.67 -4.19 -3.69
N PHE A 8 1.97 -3.98 -3.44
CA PHE A 8 2.41 -2.92 -2.54
C PHE A 8 2.18 -1.53 -3.15
N HIS A 9 2.37 -1.37 -4.46
CA HIS A 9 2.05 -0.12 -5.17
C HIS A 9 0.55 0.17 -5.06
N ILE A 10 -0.29 -0.85 -5.31
CA ILE A 10 -1.75 -0.75 -5.19
C ILE A 10 -2.17 -0.44 -3.75
N ALA A 11 -1.62 -1.14 -2.76
CA ALA A 11 -1.96 -0.93 -1.36
C ALA A 11 -1.56 0.48 -0.88
N ILE A 12 -0.40 0.98 -1.30
CA ILE A 12 0.04 2.35 -1.01
C ILE A 12 -0.88 3.36 -1.70
N GLY A 13 -1.13 3.22 -2.99
CA GLY A 13 -2.01 4.11 -3.75
C GLY A 13 -3.41 4.19 -3.16
N PHE A 14 -3.99 3.04 -2.82
CA PHE A 14 -5.29 2.96 -2.15
C PHE A 14 -5.29 3.65 -0.78
N THR A 15 -4.24 3.45 0.03
CA THR A 15 -4.18 3.98 1.40
C THR A 15 -3.89 5.47 1.45
N VAL A 16 -3.01 5.98 0.58
CA VAL A 16 -2.61 7.40 0.60
C VAL A 16 -3.75 8.28 0.10
N GLY A 17 -4.45 7.90 -0.98
CA GLY A 17 -5.49 8.72 -1.58
C GLY A 17 -4.95 10.06 -2.13
N TYR A 18 -5.74 10.77 -2.94
CA TYR A 18 -5.26 12.00 -3.58
C TYR A 18 -5.27 13.20 -2.61
N GLY A 19 -4.15 13.92 -2.55
CA GLY A 19 -4.06 15.28 -2.01
C GLY A 19 -4.00 15.43 -0.48
N THR A 20 -4.27 14.38 0.30
CA THR A 20 -4.10 14.42 1.77
C THR A 20 -2.76 13.80 2.17
N PRO A 21 -1.90 14.51 2.93
CA PRO A 21 -0.69 13.93 3.49
C PRO A 21 -1.01 12.82 4.50
N VAL A 22 -0.35 11.69 4.37
CA VAL A 22 -0.48 10.53 5.26
C VAL A 22 0.85 10.25 5.94
N SER A 23 0.82 9.92 7.25
CA SER A 23 2.00 9.50 7.98
C SER A 23 2.53 8.18 7.42
N VAL A 24 3.84 8.12 7.13
CA VAL A 24 4.50 6.91 6.62
C VAL A 24 4.38 5.76 7.63
N GLU A 25 4.47 6.04 8.93
CA GLU A 25 4.32 5.01 9.97
C GLU A 25 2.88 4.46 10.05
N GLU A 26 1.89 5.33 9.92
CA GLU A 26 0.48 4.93 9.94
C GLU A 26 0.12 4.15 8.66
N LEU A 27 0.65 4.58 7.52
CA LEU A 27 0.54 3.90 6.22
C LEU A 27 1.09 2.47 6.30
N ILE A 28 2.34 2.31 6.78
CA ILE A 28 2.98 1.00 6.95
C ILE A 28 2.14 0.12 7.87
N THR A 29 1.73 0.66 9.02
CA THR A 29 0.91 -0.07 10.00
C THR A 29 -0.42 -0.51 9.41
N TYR A 30 -1.09 0.36 8.66
CA TYR A 30 -2.37 0.07 8.02
C TYR A 30 -2.22 -1.03 6.97
N ILE A 31 -1.21 -0.93 6.10
CA ILE A 31 -0.97 -1.91 5.05
C ILE A 31 -0.69 -3.30 5.65
N ILE A 32 0.22 -3.39 6.62
CA ILE A 32 0.59 -4.67 7.26
C ILE A 32 -0.61 -5.31 7.99
N LYS A 33 -1.50 -4.50 8.57
CA LYS A 33 -2.68 -5.02 9.28
C LYS A 33 -3.83 -5.40 8.35
N SER A 34 -4.03 -4.64 7.28
CA SER A 34 -5.24 -4.72 6.45
C SER A 34 -5.05 -5.58 5.20
N PHE A 35 -3.80 -5.76 4.74
CA PHE A 35 -3.49 -6.47 3.51
C PHE A 35 -2.74 -7.78 3.79
N ASP A 36 -3.14 -8.83 3.07
CA ASP A 36 -2.59 -10.18 3.06
C ASP A 36 -1.81 -10.41 1.75
N ILE A 37 -0.81 -9.56 1.52
CA ILE A 37 0.06 -9.66 0.34
C ILE A 37 1.08 -10.77 0.61
N GLU A 38 0.72 -12.03 0.40
CA GLU A 38 1.62 -13.17 0.56
C GLU A 38 2.25 -13.56 -0.78
N TYR A 39 3.58 -13.48 -0.89
CA TYR A 39 4.33 -14.00 -2.02
C TYR A 39 5.14 -15.21 -1.53
N GLU A 40 5.17 -16.26 -2.35
CA GLU A 40 5.85 -17.53 -2.03
C GLU A 40 7.34 -17.31 -1.81
N SER A 41 7.73 -17.07 -0.56
CA SER A 41 9.13 -16.93 -0.15
C SER A 41 9.37 -17.80 1.07
N GLU A 42 10.21 -18.82 0.90
CA GLU A 42 10.64 -19.72 1.97
C GLU A 42 11.37 -18.98 3.13
N ALA A 43 11.74 -17.71 2.91
CA ALA A 43 12.48 -16.88 3.84
C ALA A 43 11.62 -16.18 4.91
N ILE A 44 10.29 -16.24 4.83
CA ILE A 44 9.38 -15.57 5.77
C ILE A 44 8.65 -16.63 6.60
N ARG A 45 9.22 -16.98 7.76
CA ARG A 45 8.72 -18.09 8.60
C ARG A 45 7.83 -17.62 9.76
N THR A 46 7.96 -16.36 10.17
CA THR A 46 7.22 -15.79 11.30
C THR A 46 6.57 -14.44 10.97
N ASP A 47 5.50 -14.10 11.69
CA ASP A 47 4.79 -12.81 11.54
C ASP A 47 5.69 -11.60 11.78
N GLN A 48 6.66 -11.73 12.69
CA GLN A 48 7.59 -10.66 13.02
C GLN A 48 8.60 -10.42 11.89
N GLU A 49 9.14 -11.47 11.29
CA GLU A 49 10.02 -11.36 10.12
C GLU A 49 9.26 -10.79 8.92
N ARG A 50 8.02 -11.25 8.72
CA ARG A 50 7.11 -10.73 7.69
C ARG A 50 6.90 -9.23 7.83
N THR A 51 6.60 -8.77 9.04
CA THR A 51 6.38 -7.34 9.35
C THR A 51 7.60 -6.50 8.95
N ARG A 52 8.81 -6.93 9.32
CA ARG A 52 10.06 -6.22 9.00
C ARG A 52 10.33 -6.17 7.49
N VAL A 53 10.12 -7.28 6.79
CA VAL A 53 10.31 -7.36 5.35
C VAL A 53 9.30 -6.45 4.63
N TYR A 54 8.04 -6.46 5.07
CA TYR A 54 6.99 -5.67 4.44
C TYR A 54 7.21 -4.18 4.67
N GLU A 55 7.64 -3.79 5.87
CA GLU A 55 8.04 -2.42 6.14
C GLU A 55 9.13 -1.96 5.16
N CYS A 56 10.17 -2.77 4.96
CA CYS A 56 11.26 -2.47 4.02
C CYS A 56 10.73 -2.29 2.59
N ILE A 57 9.85 -3.19 2.14
CA ILE A 57 9.27 -3.13 0.79
C ILE A 57 8.37 -1.91 0.61
N ILE A 58 7.52 -1.60 1.58
CA ILE A 58 6.62 -0.43 1.53
C ILE A 58 7.46 0.85 1.43
N ARG A 59 8.51 0.99 2.25
CA ARG A 59 9.41 2.15 2.19
C ARG A 59 10.11 2.24 0.84
N HIS A 60 10.64 1.14 0.33
CA HIS A 60 11.30 1.15 -0.97
C HIS A 60 10.31 1.46 -2.12
N MET A 61 9.09 0.96 -2.04
CA MET A 61 8.05 1.28 -3.02
C MET A 61 7.67 2.76 -2.98
N LEU A 62 7.60 3.38 -1.79
CA LEU A 62 7.43 4.83 -1.67
C LEU A 62 8.55 5.61 -2.37
N GLU A 63 9.80 5.19 -2.22
CA GLU A 63 10.94 5.79 -2.92
C GLU A 63 10.80 5.65 -4.44
N ILE A 64 10.40 4.48 -4.94
CA ILE A 64 10.15 4.24 -6.37
C ILE A 64 9.04 5.17 -6.86
N MET A 65 7.90 5.21 -6.16
CA MET A 65 6.76 6.07 -6.50
C MET A 65 7.16 7.55 -6.51
N ALA A 66 8.01 7.98 -5.57
CA ALA A 66 8.54 9.33 -5.56
C ALA A 66 9.47 9.59 -6.76
N ALA A 67 10.36 8.65 -7.09
CA ALA A 67 11.27 8.74 -8.23
C ALA A 67 10.53 8.82 -9.58
N ILE A 68 9.39 8.12 -9.72
CA ILE A 68 8.52 8.22 -10.90
C ILE A 68 7.50 9.36 -10.81
N ASN A 69 7.59 10.21 -9.78
CA ASN A 69 6.76 11.39 -9.56
C ASN A 69 5.26 11.10 -9.44
N GLU A 70 4.89 10.07 -8.69
CA GLU A 70 3.50 9.76 -8.32
C GLU A 70 3.14 10.24 -6.92
N VAL A 71 4.13 10.29 -6.02
CA VAL A 71 3.98 10.80 -4.66
C VAL A 71 5.09 11.80 -4.35
N GLU A 72 4.85 12.63 -3.36
CA GLU A 72 5.83 13.52 -2.75
C GLU A 72 6.04 13.10 -1.31
N ILE A 73 7.29 12.90 -0.92
CA ILE A 73 7.69 12.58 0.45
C ILE A 73 8.19 13.86 1.12
N SER A 74 7.74 14.12 2.35
CA SER A 74 8.19 15.29 3.11
C SER A 74 9.70 15.26 3.34
N PRO A 75 10.37 16.43 3.52
CA PRO A 75 11.81 16.48 3.73
C PRO A 75 12.32 15.68 4.94
N ASP A 76 11.48 15.51 5.96
CA ASP A 76 11.77 14.69 7.14
C ASP A 76 11.40 13.21 6.98
N GLY A 77 10.88 12.81 5.82
CA GLY A 77 10.48 11.44 5.49
C GLY A 77 9.23 10.94 6.22
N LYS A 78 8.54 11.77 6.99
CA LYS A 78 7.44 11.35 7.86
C LYS A 78 6.09 11.30 7.18
N TYR A 79 5.91 12.07 6.12
CA TYR A 79 4.64 12.18 5.40
C TYR A 79 4.82 11.88 3.93
N VAL A 80 3.80 11.27 3.34
CA VAL A 80 3.68 11.08 1.89
C VAL A 80 2.37 11.70 1.41
N THR A 81 2.40 12.36 0.26
CA THR A 81 1.21 12.90 -0.40
C THR A 81 1.16 12.40 -1.84
N MET A 82 0.04 11.85 -2.28
CA MET A 82 -0.12 11.47 -3.68
C MET A 82 -0.46 12.68 -4.53
N ASN A 83 0.25 12.82 -5.65
CA ASN A 83 0.04 13.90 -6.61
C ASN A 83 -0.98 13.49 -7.69
N LYS A 84 -1.26 14.43 -8.61
CA LYS A 84 -2.25 14.21 -9.69
C LYS A 84 -1.87 13.07 -10.64
N LYS A 85 -0.58 12.84 -10.86
CA LYS A 85 -0.10 11.76 -11.73
C LYS A 85 -0.34 10.41 -11.08
N GLY A 86 0.01 10.26 -9.80
CA GLY A 86 -0.25 9.05 -9.03
C GLY A 86 -1.74 8.73 -8.96
N ALA A 87 -2.57 9.72 -8.61
CA ALA A 87 -4.02 9.54 -8.54
C ALA A 87 -4.60 9.08 -9.88
N LYS A 88 -4.20 9.72 -10.99
CA LYS A 88 -4.64 9.31 -12.33
C LYS A 88 -4.16 7.92 -12.71
N ASN A 89 -2.98 7.50 -12.25
CA ASN A 89 -2.48 6.15 -12.51
C ASN A 89 -3.35 5.11 -11.79
N ILE A 90 -3.68 5.34 -10.51
CA ILE A 90 -4.61 4.50 -9.75
C ILE A 90 -5.99 4.45 -10.43
N GLU A 91 -6.55 5.60 -10.83
CA GLU A 91 -7.84 5.67 -11.54
C GLU A 91 -7.84 4.90 -12.88
N ASN A 92 -6.77 4.99 -13.67
CA ASN A 92 -6.67 4.29 -14.95
C ASN A 92 -6.65 2.76 -14.79
N HIS A 93 -6.25 2.28 -13.62
CA HIS A 93 -6.14 0.86 -13.28
C HIS A 93 -7.23 0.41 -12.29
N ASP A 94 -8.28 1.20 -12.07
CA ASP A 94 -9.29 0.99 -11.01
C ASP A 94 -9.95 -0.40 -11.06
N GLU A 95 -10.27 -0.92 -12.26
CA GLU A 95 -10.88 -2.24 -12.39
C GLU A 95 -9.91 -3.39 -12.04
N GLU A 96 -8.64 -3.24 -12.39
CA GLU A 96 -7.58 -4.20 -12.07
C GLU A 96 -7.26 -4.15 -10.57
N ILE A 97 -7.14 -2.94 -10.03
CA ILE A 97 -6.96 -2.66 -8.60
C ILE A 97 -8.10 -3.26 -7.80
N GLY A 98 -9.36 -3.04 -8.20
CA GLY A 98 -10.52 -3.62 -7.52
C GLY A 98 -10.47 -5.15 -7.44
N LYS A 99 -10.06 -5.82 -8.53
CA LYS A 99 -9.88 -7.29 -8.55
C LYS A 99 -8.72 -7.73 -7.66
N ARG A 100 -7.60 -7.01 -7.65
CA ARG A 100 -6.43 -7.29 -6.80
C ARG A 100 -6.77 -7.08 -5.33
N LEU A 101 -7.43 -5.98 -4.98
CA LEU A 101 -7.89 -5.65 -3.63
C LEU A 101 -8.76 -6.76 -3.03
N GLN A 102 -9.66 -7.39 -3.81
CA GLN A 102 -10.46 -8.53 -3.32
C GLN A 102 -9.62 -9.75 -2.91
N ILE A 103 -8.41 -9.87 -3.45
CA ILE A 103 -7.49 -10.98 -3.18
C ILE A 103 -6.57 -10.62 -2.01
N ILE A 104 -6.05 -9.39 -2.00
CA ILE A 104 -5.04 -8.95 -1.02
C ILE A 104 -5.62 -8.28 0.21
N PHE A 105 -6.90 -7.91 0.27
CA PHE A 105 -7.49 -7.47 1.54
C PHE A 105 -7.71 -8.67 2.46
N ARG A 106 -7.28 -8.56 3.72
CA ARG A 106 -7.66 -9.54 4.73
C ARG A 106 -9.18 -9.58 4.84
N LYS A 107 -9.76 -10.78 4.68
CA LYS A 107 -11.21 -11.06 4.68
C LYS A 107 -11.98 -10.51 5.90
N ASN A 108 -11.31 -10.08 6.97
CA ASN A 108 -11.90 -9.51 8.18
C ASN A 108 -11.78 -7.98 8.33
N ALA A 109 -11.18 -7.27 7.37
CA ALA A 109 -11.04 -5.80 7.44
C ALA A 109 -12.32 -5.04 7.00
N HIS A 110 -13.30 -5.74 6.41
CA HIS A 110 -14.56 -5.16 5.97
C HIS A 110 -15.62 -5.17 7.09
N LYS A 111 -15.42 -4.32 8.09
CA LYS A 111 -16.55 -3.56 8.61
C LYS A 111 -16.27 -2.10 8.27
N ARG A 112 -16.73 -1.66 7.08
CA ARG A 112 -17.07 -0.24 6.92
C ARG A 112 -18.00 0.10 8.10
N PRO A 113 -17.76 1.16 8.88
CA PRO A 113 -18.84 1.68 9.71
C PRO A 113 -19.98 1.99 8.75
N ALA A 114 -21.10 1.30 8.92
CA ALA A 114 -22.34 1.71 8.29
C ALA A 114 -22.61 3.13 8.78
N GLU A 115 -22.87 4.05 7.85
CA GLU A 115 -23.44 5.35 8.18
C GLU A 115 -24.77 5.08 8.88
N GLU A 116 -24.85 5.39 10.18
CA GLU A 116 -26.11 5.55 10.92
C GLU A 116 -26.59 7.00 10.80
#